data_AF-A0A011QNM9-F1
#
_entry.id   AF-A0A011QNM9-F1
#
_cell.length_a   1.000
_cell.length_b   1.000
_cell.length_c   1.000
_cell.angle_alpha   90.00
_cell.angle_beta   90.00
_cell.angle_gamma   90.00
#
_symmetry.space_group_name_H-M   'P 1'
#
loop_
_entity.id
_entity.type
_entity.pdbx_description
1 polymer ?
#
loop_
_entity_poly.entity_id
_entity_poly.type
_entity_poly.pdbx_seq_one_letter_code
_entity_poly.pdbx_strand_id
1 'polypeptide(L)'
;MLAYDAARALAFAALRASGYRPDSGRGHRAVVFQTLAITVNAPPQVWITLDRYHTRRNASEYGGMVEASAGEADDLLATARALQDLLRNWLASHRPAALS
;
A
#
# COMPACT_ATOMS: atom_id res chain seq x y z
N MET A 1 -4.23 7.00 10.53
CA MET A 1 -4.73 5.63 10.22
C MET A 1 -5.40 5.51 8.85
N LEU A 2 -6.35 6.38 8.48
CA LEU A 2 -7.11 6.27 7.23
C LEU A 2 -6.25 6.18 5.95
N ALA A 3 -5.24 7.03 5.78
CA ALA A 3 -4.39 7.02 4.59
C ALA A 3 -3.57 5.71 4.44
N TYR A 4 -3.12 5.13 5.55
CA TYR A 4 -2.41 3.85 5.56
C TYR A 4 -3.34 2.71 5.15
N ASP A 5 -4.53 2.64 5.73
CA ASP A 5 -5.52 1.62 5.40
C ASP A 5 -6.00 1.74 3.94
N ALA A 6 -6.12 2.97 3.43
CA ALA A 6 -6.37 3.22 2.01
C ALA A 6 -5.24 2.68 1.13
N ALA A 7 -3.97 3.00 1.44
CA ALA A 7 -2.82 2.48 0.70
C ALA A 7 -2.77 0.95 0.73
N ARG A 8 -3.06 0.33 1.87
CA ARG A 8 -3.13 -1.13 2.02
C ARG A 8 -4.25 -1.75 1.16
N ALA A 9 -5.43 -1.14 1.15
CA ALA A 9 -6.53 -1.57 0.30
C ALA A 9 -6.19 -1.46 -1.19
N LEU A 10 -5.56 -0.36 -1.61
CA LEU A 10 -5.09 -0.17 -2.99
C LEU A 10 -4.04 -1.21 -3.38
N ALA A 11 -3.09 -1.52 -2.51
CA ALA A 11 -2.10 -2.56 -2.77
C ALA A 11 -2.71 -3.96 -2.91
N PHE A 12 -3.73 -4.29 -2.11
CA PHE A 12 -4.50 -5.52 -2.31
C PHE A 12 -5.31 -5.52 -3.61
N ALA A 13 -5.88 -4.38 -3.99
CA ALA A 13 -6.58 -4.23 -5.25
C ALA A 13 -5.64 -4.46 -6.44
N ALA A 14 -4.44 -3.86 -6.41
CA ALA A 14 -3.38 -4.11 -7.38
C ALA A 14 -3.02 -5.60 -7.47
N LEU A 15 -2.77 -6.26 -6.33
CA LEU A 15 -2.44 -7.68 -6.28
C LEU A 15 -3.52 -8.56 -6.93
N ARG A 16 -4.79 -8.32 -6.58
CA ARG A 16 -5.94 -9.04 -7.16
C ARG A 16 -6.14 -8.74 -8.64
N ALA A 17 -5.97 -7.48 -9.03
CA ALA A 17 -6.08 -7.06 -10.42
C ALA A 17 -4.97 -7.66 -11.29
N SER A 18 -3.81 -8.01 -10.70
CA SER A 18 -2.75 -8.79 -11.36
C SER A 18 -2.96 -10.31 -11.30
N GLY A 19 -4.05 -10.80 -10.71
CA GLY A 19 -4.38 -12.24 -10.64
C GLY A 19 -3.80 -12.99 -9.45
N TYR A 20 -3.19 -12.29 -8.49
CA TYR A 20 -2.61 -12.90 -7.29
C TYR A 20 -3.56 -12.76 -6.09
N ARG A 21 -3.44 -13.69 -5.14
CA ARG A 21 -4.15 -13.64 -3.86
C ARG A 21 -3.14 -13.73 -2.71
N PRO A 22 -3.25 -12.88 -1.67
CA PRO A 22 -2.40 -13.01 -0.51
C PRO A 22 -2.75 -14.31 0.22
N ASP A 23 -1.71 -15.05 0.62
CA ASP A 23 -1.87 -16.22 1.47
C ASP A 23 -2.42 -15.81 2.85
N SER A 24 -3.32 -16.61 3.40
CA SER A 24 -3.92 -16.44 4.72
C SER A 24 -3.15 -17.13 5.85
N GLY A 25 -2.07 -17.84 5.53
CA GLY A 25 -1.20 -18.52 6.51
C GLY A 25 -0.51 -17.56 7.49
N ARG A 26 -0.39 -17.98 8.76
CA ARG A 26 0.44 -17.25 9.76
C ARG A 26 1.91 -17.35 9.35
N GLY A 27 2.60 -16.21 9.28
CA GLY A 27 4.05 -16.14 9.03
C GLY A 27 4.44 -15.34 7.78
N HIS A 28 3.57 -15.25 6.77
CA HIS A 28 3.77 -14.37 5.63
C HIS A 28 3.13 -13.00 5.90
N ARG A 29 3.67 -12.23 6.85
CA ARG A 29 3.53 -10.76 6.84
C ARG A 29 4.35 -10.20 5.66
N ALA A 30 4.09 -10.68 4.45
CA ALA A 30 4.50 -10.02 3.24
C ALA A 30 3.77 -8.69 3.24
N VAL A 31 4.53 -7.62 3.45
CA VAL A 31 4.01 -6.27 3.33
C VAL A 31 3.54 -6.14 1.90
N VAL A 32 2.22 -6.13 1.69
CA VAL A 32 1.56 -6.07 0.38
C VAL A 32 2.13 -4.93 -0.50
N PHE A 33 2.78 -3.94 0.10
CA PHE A 33 3.48 -2.88 -0.62
C PHE A 33 4.67 -3.38 -1.45
N GLN A 34 5.38 -4.42 -1.02
CA GLN A 34 6.50 -4.99 -1.79
C GLN A 34 6.05 -5.57 -3.13
N THR A 35 4.80 -6.03 -3.23
CA THR A 35 4.26 -6.56 -4.50
C THR A 35 3.94 -5.44 -5.50
N LEU A 36 3.92 -4.17 -5.08
CA LEU A 36 3.59 -3.03 -5.96
C LEU A 36 4.57 -2.86 -7.13
N ALA A 37 5.83 -3.23 -6.92
CA ALA A 37 6.85 -3.20 -7.96
C ALA A 37 6.53 -4.15 -9.14
N ILE A 38 5.94 -5.31 -8.86
CA ILE A 38 5.65 -6.33 -9.88
C ILE A 38 4.18 -6.32 -10.34
N THR A 39 3.29 -5.59 -9.67
CA THR A 39 1.85 -5.54 -9.99
C THR A 39 1.51 -4.31 -10.82
N VAL A 40 1.81 -3.11 -10.30
CA VAL A 40 1.51 -1.83 -10.95
C VAL A 40 2.77 -1.03 -11.30
N ASN A 41 3.94 -1.68 -11.26
CA ASN A 41 5.25 -1.07 -11.51
C ASN A 41 5.49 0.19 -10.67
N ALA A 42 5.07 0.16 -9.40
CA ALA A 42 5.24 1.30 -8.52
C ALA A 42 6.73 1.57 -8.25
N PRO A 43 7.16 2.84 -8.19
CA PRO A 43 8.53 3.17 -7.88
C PRO A 43 8.88 2.77 -6.44
N PRO A 44 10.17 2.45 -6.15
CA PRO A 44 10.57 1.95 -4.83
C PRO A 44 10.16 2.85 -3.67
N GLN A 45 10.19 4.16 -3.90
CA GLN A 45 9.88 5.18 -2.89
C GLN A 45 8.44 5.07 -2.32
N VAL A 46 7.48 4.55 -3.10
CA VAL A 46 6.10 4.35 -2.66
C VAL A 46 6.04 3.26 -1.58
N TRP A 47 6.61 2.09 -1.84
CA TRP A 47 6.52 0.98 -0.88
C TRP A 47 7.48 1.16 0.30
N ILE A 48 8.64 1.81 0.12
CA ILE A 48 9.57 2.15 1.23
C ILE A 48 8.87 3.05 2.25
N THR A 49 8.17 4.08 1.78
CA THR A 49 7.44 5.01 2.65
C THR A 49 6.38 4.26 3.45
N LEU A 50 5.58 3.42 2.78
CA LEU A 50 4.52 2.64 3.42
C LEU A 50 5.05 1.57 4.40
N ASP A 51 6.20 0.96 4.10
CA ASP A 51 6.86 -0.01 4.98
C ASP A 51 7.41 0.64 6.26
N ARG A 52 7.97 1.85 6.15
CA ARG A 52 8.39 2.66 7.31
C ARG A 52 7.21 2.91 8.25
N TYR A 53 6.04 3.27 7.71
CA TYR A 53 4.81 3.45 8.50
C TYR A 53 4.34 2.14 9.14
N HIS A 54 4.35 1.04 8.39
CA HIS A 54 3.93 -0.26 8.89
C HIS A 54 4.82 -0.73 10.06
N THR A 55 6.14 -0.61 9.92
CA THR A 55 7.11 -0.96 10.97
C THR A 55 6.89 -0.14 12.23
N ARG A 56 6.70 1.18 12.08
CA ARG A 56 6.46 2.07 13.22
C ARG A 56 5.12 1.80 13.91
N ARG A 57 4.06 1.53 13.15
CA ARG A 57 2.75 1.13 13.70
C ARG A 57 2.86 -0.17 14.50
N ASN A 58 3.55 -1.19 13.96
CA ASN A 58 3.78 -2.45 14.68
C ASN A 58 4.62 -2.23 15.95
N ALA A 59 5.60 -1.32 15.93
CA ALA A 59 6.39 -0.98 17.10
C ALA A 59 5.56 -0.26 18.18
N SER A 60 4.61 0.59 17.77
CA SER A 60 3.71 1.29 18.71
C SER A 60 2.77 0.36 19.48
N GLU A 61 2.44 -0.82 18.93
CA GLU A 61 1.66 -1.85 19.65
C GLU A 61 2.43 -2.45 20.85
N TYR A 62 3.77 -2.35 20.87
CA TYR A 62 4.61 -2.90 21.94
C TYR A 62 5.27 -1.84 22.83
N GLY A 63 5.33 -0.57 22.42
CA GLY A 63 6.09 0.50 23.11
C GLY A 63 5.28 1.71 23.60
N GLY A 64 3.97 1.75 23.37
CA GLY A 64 3.13 2.94 23.62
C GLY A 64 2.82 3.70 22.33
N MET A 65 1.68 4.40 22.33
CA MET A 65 1.09 5.01 21.13
C MET A 65 2.04 6.06 20.52
N VAL A 66 2.68 5.73 19.39
CA VAL A 66 3.47 6.69 18.61
C VAL A 66 2.55 7.27 17.55
N GLU A 67 2.01 8.46 17.80
CA GLU A 67 1.26 9.19 16.79
C GLU A 67 2.19 9.57 15.62
N ALA A 68 1.64 9.54 14.39
CA ALA A 68 2.35 10.09 13.24
C ALA A 68 2.46 11.60 13.38
N SER A 69 3.63 12.16 13.09
CA SER A 69 3.77 13.61 12.98
C SER A 69 2.90 14.14 11.82
N ALA A 70 2.60 15.44 11.81
CA ALA A 70 1.82 16.06 10.73
C ALA A 70 2.46 15.83 9.35
N GLY A 71 3.77 16.08 9.23
CA GLY A 71 4.49 15.87 7.95
C GLY A 71 4.49 14.41 7.51
N GLU A 72 4.50 13.48 8.47
CA GLU A 72 4.36 12.07 8.17
C GLU A 72 2.95 11.70 7.67
N ALA A 73 1.91 12.29 8.27
CA ALA A 73 0.55 12.11 7.78
C ALA A 73 0.39 12.63 6.34
N ASP A 74 1.03 13.76 6.02
CA ASP A 74 1.06 14.35 4.68
C ASP A 74 1.79 13.45 3.67
N ASP A 75 2.98 12.95 4.03
CA ASP A 75 3.74 11.99 3.20
C ASP A 75 2.90 10.74 2.89
N LEU A 76 2.20 10.21 3.88
CA LEU A 76 1.38 9.01 3.74
C LEU A 76 0.15 9.27 2.86
N LEU A 77 -0.47 10.44 2.98
CA LEU A 77 -1.57 10.85 2.12
C LEU A 77 -1.12 11.03 0.67
N ALA A 78 0.00 11.72 0.46
CA ALA A 78 0.60 11.89 -0.86
C ALA A 78 0.93 10.53 -1.50
N THR A 79 1.52 9.63 -0.72
CA THR A 79 1.85 8.27 -1.17
C THR A 79 0.60 7.47 -1.54
N ALA A 80 -0.47 7.55 -0.75
CA ALA A 80 -1.73 6.86 -1.04
C ALA A 80 -2.38 7.38 -2.33
N ARG A 81 -2.34 8.69 -2.58
CA ARG A 81 -2.83 9.30 -3.83
C ARG A 81 -2.00 8.85 -5.04
N ALA A 82 -0.68 8.89 -4.93
CA ALA A 82 0.20 8.43 -6.01
C ALA A 82 -0.06 6.94 -6.35
N LEU A 83 -0.29 6.10 -5.34
CA LEU A 83 -0.64 4.70 -5.56
C LEU A 83 -2.02 4.53 -6.22
N GLN A 84 -2.99 5.35 -5.85
CA GLN A 84 -4.32 5.35 -6.48
C GLN A 84 -4.21 5.68 -7.98
N ASP A 85 -3.42 6.71 -8.33
CA ASP A 85 -3.23 7.12 -9.73
C ASP A 85 -2.50 6.03 -10.53
N LEU A 86 -1.45 5.43 -9.97
CA LEU A 86 -0.75 4.30 -10.58
C LEU A 86 -1.70 3.12 -10.86
N LEU A 87 -2.51 2.75 -9.86
CA LEU A 87 -3.46 1.66 -10.02
C LEU A 87 -4.53 1.99 -11.08
N ARG A 88 -5.09 3.20 -11.07
CA ARG A 88 -6.09 3.61 -12.07
C ARG A 88 -5.52 3.59 -13.48
N ASN A 89 -4.31 4.12 -13.67
CA ASN A 89 -3.63 4.10 -14.97
C ASN A 89 -3.34 2.67 -15.41
N TRP A 90 -2.87 1.81 -14.51
CA TRP A 90 -2.62 0.41 -14.81
C TRP A 90 -3.90 -0.33 -15.22
N LEU A 91 -4.99 -0.13 -14.48
CA LEU A 91 -6.30 -0.71 -14.78
C LEU A 91 -6.84 -0.22 -16.13
N ALA A 92 -6.71 1.06 -16.45
CA ALA A 92 -7.16 1.59 -17.74
C ALA A 92 -6.44 0.91 -18.92
N SER A 93 -5.14 0.65 -18.77
CA SER A 93 -4.32 0.01 -19.82
C SER A 93 -4.47 -1.50 -19.92
N HIS A 94 -4.71 -2.20 -18.82
CA HIS A 94 -4.68 -3.68 -18.79
C HIS A 94 -6.04 -4.33 -18.53
N ARG A 95 -6.95 -3.65 -17.82
CA ARG A 95 -8.26 -4.17 -17.39
C ARG A 95 -9.33 -3.07 -17.34
N PRO A 96 -9.68 -2.43 -18.47
CA PRO A 96 -10.59 -1.29 -18.48
C PRO A 96 -12.00 -1.64 -17.96
N ALA A 97 -12.45 -2.89 -18.11
CA ALA A 97 -13.72 -3.38 -17.57
C ALA A 97 -13.79 -3.40 -16.03
N ALA A 98 -12.65 -3.22 -15.33
CA ALA A 98 -12.62 -3.10 -13.87
C ALA A 98 -12.82 -1.65 -13.37
N LEU A 99 -12.92 -0.66 -14.29
CA LEU A 99 -13.11 0.76 -13.98
C LEU A 99 -14.54 1.28 -14.24
N SER A 100 -15.38 0.46 -14.89
CA SER A 100 -16.80 0.71 -15.15
C SER A 100 -17.68 0.31 -13.97
#